data_AF-A0A9E1SZ36-F1
#
_entry.id   AF-A0A9E1SZ36-F1
#
_cell.length_a   1.000
_cell.length_b   1.000
_cell.length_c   1.000
_cell.angle_alpha   90.00
_cell.angle_beta   90.00
_cell.angle_gamma   90.00
#
_symmetry.space_group_name_H-M   'P 1'
#
loop_
_entity.id
_entity.type
_entity.pdbx_description
1 polymer ?
#
loop_
_entity_poly.entity_id
_entity_poly.type
_entity_poly.pdbx_seq_one_letter_code
_entity_poly.pdbx_strand_id
1 'polypeptide(L)'
;MFTFGNRFLLSLIPIVAIAFFASAGALQAQSNEASSDLDDFIHYALVANVEYAEGYAIKLIRSEISDEEFYTLVSSTRELQERFDRAIGWAMFVDDLEPLAAELESRYETGRTNLIRNAARIDGSIELLDGTTRQRILAEKRLEEAGEYAVPALLRTLQDSGDAQATRQVREMLTKIGRNAVIPLCVALPHMDDNSKVIIIKTLGDIRYAHASPFLVAVMQDSQESPAAKHAASQALSRLGIDENTDLSILQTIVANQYFDWQDSVITEPVGGLNLYWTWDAQNHLVPLDVHEEVYGDVMAMSFAEQALALNPKNENAMGVFVAANLRRDRELAGQNDRVYGNLPHSPAFYATVFGPHVAQMVLDRALEMGDTTLALEAITALSETAGADSLLAGEKPLMRAMYYPDRRVQYEAALTLASTLPKESFTGSYRVVPLLASAVRSGGDMFAVVIGDDADQRRAMAAFLQSNGWSVVGQGSTATEAVDLAGVVPGIDLAVVLARSAVQGTTVADELASMPKTTVTPIYILTTGGDSQILAVGVGERDMVETSDAAVSDSAKLGVIEDLIA
;
A
#
# COMPACT_ATOMS: atom_id res chain seq x y z
N MET A 1 35.51 62.73 -49.09
CA MET A 1 34.58 63.23 -50.12
C MET A 1 33.20 62.76 -49.73
N PHE A 2 32.30 63.71 -49.49
CA PHE A 2 30.85 63.61 -49.25
C PHE A 2 30.27 62.94 -47.98
N THR A 3 29.61 63.83 -47.23
CA THR A 3 28.65 63.75 -46.12
C THR A 3 27.24 63.30 -46.54
N PHE A 4 26.46 62.85 -45.55
CA PHE A 4 24.98 62.86 -45.32
C PHE A 4 24.52 61.46 -44.86
N GLY A 5 23.72 61.27 -43.82
CA GLY A 5 23.03 62.17 -42.91
C GLY A 5 22.18 61.32 -41.95
N ASN A 6 22.11 61.78 -40.70
CA ASN A 6 21.25 61.28 -39.63
C ASN A 6 19.76 61.36 -40.06
N ARG A 7 18.99 60.27 -39.94
CA ARG A 7 17.53 60.23 -39.69
C ARG A 7 16.97 58.80 -39.89
N PHE A 8 16.50 58.19 -38.81
CA PHE A 8 15.40 57.22 -38.66
C PHE A 8 15.64 56.30 -37.43
N LEU A 9 15.87 56.92 -36.28
CA LEU A 9 15.47 56.36 -34.98
C LEU A 9 14.15 57.04 -34.63
N LEU A 10 13.09 56.24 -34.44
CA LEU A 10 11.72 56.55 -33.96
C LEU A 10 10.63 56.08 -34.93
N SER A 11 10.34 54.76 -34.99
CA SER A 11 9.00 54.26 -35.38
C SER A 11 8.76 52.75 -35.17
N LEU A 12 9.36 52.10 -34.15
CA LEU A 12 9.13 50.67 -33.88
C LEU A 12 8.67 50.35 -32.44
N ILE A 13 8.18 51.36 -31.71
CA ILE A 13 7.70 51.20 -30.33
C ILE A 13 6.15 51.09 -30.18
N PRO A 14 5.27 51.38 -31.17
CA PRO A 14 3.82 51.17 -30.93
C PRO A 14 3.33 49.75 -31.25
N ILE A 15 4.07 48.93 -32.02
CA ILE A 15 3.55 47.63 -32.50
C ILE A 15 3.75 46.51 -31.46
N VAL A 16 4.81 46.56 -30.65
CA VAL A 16 5.04 45.57 -29.58
C VAL A 16 4.11 45.79 -28.38
N ALA A 17 3.74 47.04 -28.09
CA ALA A 17 2.79 47.35 -27.01
C ALA A 17 1.35 46.95 -27.35
N ILE A 18 0.89 47.18 -28.60
CA ILE A 18 -0.47 46.82 -29.02
C ILE A 18 -0.65 45.29 -29.10
N ALA A 19 0.38 44.55 -29.49
CA ALA A 19 0.34 43.08 -29.50
C ALA A 19 0.20 42.47 -28.08
N PHE A 20 0.85 43.07 -27.07
CA PHE A 20 0.76 42.63 -25.67
C PHE A 20 -0.59 42.94 -25.01
N PHE A 21 -1.23 44.08 -25.36
CA PHE A 21 -2.57 44.41 -24.85
C PHE A 21 -3.68 43.59 -25.54
N ALA A 22 -3.51 43.23 -26.82
CA ALA A 22 -4.47 42.38 -27.53
C ALA A 22 -4.45 40.92 -27.04
N SER A 23 -3.26 40.36 -26.75
CA SER A 23 -3.14 39.01 -26.19
C SER A 23 -3.68 38.90 -24.77
N ALA A 24 -3.43 39.89 -23.91
CA ALA A 24 -3.98 39.93 -22.56
C ALA A 24 -5.52 40.05 -22.55
N GLY A 25 -6.10 40.83 -23.46
CA GLY A 25 -7.55 40.96 -23.61
C GLY A 25 -8.22 39.68 -24.15
N ALA A 26 -7.54 38.96 -25.06
CA ALA A 26 -8.02 37.68 -25.58
C ALA A 26 -7.99 36.57 -24.51
N LEU A 27 -6.88 36.45 -23.75
CA LEU A 27 -6.79 35.51 -22.63
C LEU A 27 -7.85 35.77 -21.56
N GLN A 28 -8.08 37.04 -21.20
CA GLN A 28 -9.07 37.37 -20.17
C GLN A 28 -10.52 37.20 -20.65
N ALA A 29 -10.79 37.34 -21.94
CA ALA A 29 -12.09 37.03 -22.52
C ALA A 29 -12.34 35.50 -22.51
N GLN A 30 -11.33 34.72 -22.88
CA GLN A 30 -11.41 33.26 -22.91
C GLN A 30 -11.55 32.65 -21.51
N SER A 31 -10.86 33.20 -20.50
CA SER A 31 -11.02 32.77 -19.10
C SER A 31 -12.43 33.04 -18.57
N ASN A 32 -13.06 34.15 -18.99
CA ASN A 32 -14.44 34.47 -18.60
C ASN A 32 -15.45 33.56 -19.29
N GLU A 33 -15.21 33.20 -20.56
CA GLU A 33 -16.04 32.23 -21.29
C GLU A 33 -15.95 30.84 -20.66
N ALA A 34 -14.74 30.36 -20.36
CA ALA A 34 -14.54 29.10 -19.65
C ALA A 34 -15.17 29.08 -18.26
N SER A 35 -15.14 30.20 -17.52
CA SER A 35 -15.86 30.32 -16.25
C SER A 35 -17.36 30.14 -16.41
N SER A 36 -17.95 30.72 -17.45
CA SER A 36 -19.38 30.56 -17.73
C SER A 36 -19.71 29.14 -18.15
N ASP A 37 -18.90 28.54 -19.02
CA ASP A 37 -19.09 27.16 -19.48
C ASP A 37 -18.95 26.17 -18.31
N LEU A 38 -18.08 26.44 -17.33
CA LEU A 38 -17.94 25.64 -16.10
C LEU A 38 -19.20 25.72 -15.23
N ASP A 39 -19.71 26.92 -14.97
CA ASP A 39 -20.93 27.10 -14.20
C ASP A 39 -22.13 26.41 -14.87
N ASP A 40 -22.23 26.51 -16.19
CA ASP A 40 -23.29 25.87 -16.98
C ASP A 40 -23.16 24.33 -16.96
N PHE A 41 -21.95 23.78 -17.18
CA PHE A 41 -21.69 22.35 -17.04
C PHE A 41 -22.14 21.84 -15.68
N ILE A 42 -21.66 22.47 -14.60
CA ILE A 42 -22.01 22.09 -13.22
C ILE A 42 -23.51 22.18 -13.00
N HIS A 43 -24.16 23.24 -13.48
CA HIS A 43 -25.61 23.41 -13.32
C HIS A 43 -26.37 22.28 -14.01
N TYR A 44 -26.10 22.03 -15.30
CA TYR A 44 -26.82 21.04 -16.09
C TYR A 44 -26.56 19.60 -15.62
N ALA A 45 -25.35 19.30 -15.17
CA ALA A 45 -25.03 18.02 -14.54
C ALA A 45 -25.85 17.82 -13.26
N LEU A 46 -25.90 18.81 -12.36
CA LEU A 46 -26.63 18.71 -11.10
C LEU A 46 -28.16 18.65 -11.24
N VAL A 47 -28.71 19.13 -12.37
CA VAL A 47 -30.15 18.94 -12.70
C VAL A 47 -30.40 17.75 -13.63
N ALA A 48 -29.40 16.89 -13.84
CA ALA A 48 -29.44 15.68 -14.65
C ALA A 48 -29.85 15.91 -16.12
N ASN A 49 -29.44 17.02 -16.71
CA ASN A 49 -29.67 17.33 -18.11
C ASN A 49 -28.45 16.97 -18.96
N VAL A 50 -28.44 15.73 -19.48
CA VAL A 50 -27.31 15.12 -20.18
C VAL A 50 -26.89 15.91 -21.41
N GLU A 51 -27.82 16.28 -22.30
CA GLU A 51 -27.51 16.94 -23.58
C GLU A 51 -26.78 18.28 -23.39
N TYR A 52 -27.24 19.11 -22.45
CA TYR A 52 -26.57 20.38 -22.18
C TYR A 52 -25.26 20.17 -21.42
N ALA A 53 -25.22 19.27 -20.42
CA ALA A 53 -23.99 18.98 -19.70
C ALA A 53 -22.89 18.50 -20.65
N GLU A 54 -23.21 17.61 -21.60
CA GLU A 54 -22.30 17.14 -22.64
C GLU A 54 -21.77 18.30 -23.48
N GLY A 55 -22.67 19.16 -23.96
CA GLY A 55 -22.31 20.32 -24.77
C GLY A 55 -21.33 21.27 -24.08
N TYR A 56 -21.53 21.54 -22.79
CA TYR A 56 -20.63 22.42 -22.01
C TYR A 56 -19.33 21.74 -21.60
N ALA A 57 -19.36 20.43 -21.29
CA ALA A 57 -18.14 19.66 -21.05
C ALA A 57 -17.23 19.66 -22.29
N ILE A 58 -17.80 19.47 -23.49
CA ILE A 58 -17.04 19.52 -24.76
C ILE A 58 -16.44 20.92 -24.98
N LYS A 59 -17.15 22.00 -24.65
CA LYS A 59 -16.62 23.37 -24.76
C LYS A 59 -15.43 23.58 -23.83
N LEU A 60 -15.55 23.16 -22.56
CA LEU A 60 -14.45 23.23 -21.59
C LEU A 60 -13.23 22.46 -22.07
N ILE A 61 -13.42 21.22 -22.54
CA ILE A 61 -12.34 20.38 -23.07
C ILE A 61 -11.66 21.04 -24.28
N ARG A 62 -12.43 21.71 -25.16
CA ARG A 62 -11.91 22.40 -26.35
C ARG A 62 -11.37 23.81 -26.07
N SER A 63 -11.54 24.33 -24.86
CA SER A 63 -11.01 25.65 -24.51
C SER A 63 -9.47 25.63 -24.49
N GLU A 64 -8.85 26.74 -24.83
CA GLU A 64 -7.37 26.84 -24.87
C GLU A 64 -6.76 27.18 -23.50
N ILE A 65 -7.56 27.17 -22.42
CA ILE A 65 -7.03 27.37 -21.06
C ILE A 65 -6.13 26.19 -20.72
N SER A 66 -5.05 26.46 -19.99
CA SER A 66 -4.18 25.39 -19.50
C SER A 66 -4.85 24.60 -18.38
N ASP A 67 -4.31 23.43 -18.06
CA ASP A 67 -4.82 22.62 -16.94
C ASP A 67 -4.64 23.35 -15.60
N GLU A 68 -3.54 24.12 -15.43
CA GLU A 68 -3.33 24.97 -14.25
C GLU A 68 -4.37 26.09 -14.14
N GLU A 69 -4.76 26.69 -15.27
CA GLU A 69 -5.82 27.71 -15.32
C GLU A 69 -7.17 27.09 -15.02
N PHE A 70 -7.47 25.90 -15.57
CA PHE A 70 -8.68 25.16 -15.28
C PHE A 70 -8.80 24.79 -13.80
N TYR A 71 -7.73 24.25 -13.20
CA TYR A 71 -7.67 24.00 -11.76
C TYR A 71 -7.92 25.27 -10.94
N THR A 72 -7.23 26.36 -11.28
CA THR A 72 -7.38 27.64 -10.58
C THR A 72 -8.81 28.19 -10.68
N LEU A 73 -9.47 27.98 -11.81
CA LEU A 73 -10.85 28.36 -12.06
C LEU A 73 -11.82 27.56 -11.17
N VAL A 74 -11.71 26.22 -11.18
CA VAL A 74 -12.54 25.32 -10.37
C VAL A 74 -12.35 25.59 -8.87
N SER A 75 -11.09 25.75 -8.42
CA SER A 75 -10.73 25.96 -7.01
C SER A 75 -10.81 27.43 -6.56
N SER A 76 -11.41 28.31 -7.37
CA SER A 76 -11.54 29.75 -7.07
C SER A 76 -12.34 30.01 -5.79
N THR A 77 -13.36 29.20 -5.52
CA THR A 77 -14.10 29.17 -4.27
C THR A 77 -14.35 27.74 -3.84
N ARG A 78 -14.45 27.51 -2.52
CA ARG A 78 -14.76 26.19 -1.96
C ARG A 78 -16.11 25.66 -2.45
N GLU A 79 -17.11 26.53 -2.56
CA GLU A 79 -18.46 26.17 -3.02
C GLU A 79 -18.45 25.71 -4.49
N LEU A 80 -17.69 26.38 -5.36
CA LEU A 80 -17.58 25.99 -6.77
C LEU A 80 -16.92 24.62 -6.90
N GLN A 81 -15.82 24.39 -6.20
CA GLN A 81 -15.14 23.08 -6.18
C GLN A 81 -16.08 21.97 -5.69
N GLU A 82 -16.76 22.15 -4.55
CA GLU A 82 -17.72 21.14 -4.03
C GLU A 82 -18.91 20.88 -4.98
N ARG A 83 -19.28 21.86 -5.82
CA ARG A 83 -20.29 21.67 -6.86
C ARG A 83 -19.73 20.93 -8.08
N PHE A 84 -18.50 21.24 -8.47
CA PHE A 84 -17.79 20.53 -9.53
C PHE A 84 -17.61 19.05 -9.19
N ASP A 85 -17.10 18.74 -7.99
CA ASP A 85 -16.88 17.36 -7.53
C ASP A 85 -18.18 16.54 -7.57
N ARG A 86 -19.31 17.13 -7.16
CA ARG A 86 -20.64 16.49 -7.24
C ARG A 86 -21.13 16.31 -8.68
N ALA A 87 -20.84 17.27 -9.56
CA ALA A 87 -21.20 17.18 -10.97
C ALA A 87 -20.43 16.05 -11.67
N ILE A 88 -19.10 15.98 -11.45
CA ILE A 88 -18.25 14.89 -11.95
C ILE A 88 -18.70 13.56 -11.38
N GLY A 89 -18.89 13.46 -10.06
CA GLY A 89 -19.32 12.23 -9.41
C GLY A 89 -20.64 11.66 -9.93
N TRP A 90 -21.59 12.51 -10.34
CA TRP A 90 -22.79 12.06 -11.05
C TRP A 90 -22.51 11.68 -12.50
N ALA A 91 -21.77 12.52 -13.23
CA ALA A 91 -21.49 12.34 -14.65
C ALA A 91 -20.69 11.07 -14.95
N MET A 92 -19.85 10.61 -14.02
CA MET A 92 -19.13 9.33 -14.11
C MET A 92 -20.05 8.10 -14.18
N PHE A 93 -21.32 8.20 -13.76
CA PHE A 93 -22.30 7.11 -13.85
C PHE A 93 -23.25 7.22 -15.05
N VAL A 94 -23.02 8.19 -15.94
CA VAL A 94 -23.84 8.42 -17.14
C VAL A 94 -23.01 8.03 -18.35
N ASP A 95 -23.42 6.98 -19.07
CA ASP A 95 -22.67 6.41 -20.20
C ASP A 95 -22.17 7.46 -21.22
N ASP A 96 -23.01 8.45 -21.54
CA ASP A 96 -22.67 9.50 -22.52
C ASP A 96 -21.71 10.57 -21.96
N LEU A 97 -21.66 10.76 -20.64
CA LEU A 97 -20.84 11.80 -19.99
C LEU A 97 -19.56 11.26 -19.35
N GLU A 98 -19.51 9.98 -19.02
CA GLU A 98 -18.36 9.33 -18.38
C GLU A 98 -17.01 9.71 -19.02
N PRO A 99 -16.81 9.60 -20.34
CA PRO A 99 -15.51 9.92 -20.93
C PRO A 99 -15.17 11.42 -20.84
N LEU A 100 -16.18 12.30 -20.85
CA LEU A 100 -15.99 13.75 -20.72
C LEU A 100 -15.72 14.14 -19.27
N ALA A 101 -16.41 13.51 -18.32
CA ALA A 101 -16.18 13.70 -16.90
C ALA A 101 -14.78 13.23 -16.49
N ALA A 102 -14.37 12.05 -16.96
CA ALA A 102 -13.02 11.52 -16.74
C ALA A 102 -11.93 12.44 -17.32
N GLU A 103 -12.14 13.01 -18.51
CA GLU A 103 -11.21 13.99 -19.10
C GLU A 103 -11.15 15.28 -18.28
N LEU A 104 -12.29 15.85 -17.85
CA LEU A 104 -12.31 17.06 -17.02
C LEU A 104 -11.66 16.83 -15.65
N GLU A 105 -11.91 15.67 -15.03
CA GLU A 105 -11.26 15.26 -13.79
C GLU A 105 -9.75 15.11 -13.99
N SER A 106 -9.31 14.46 -15.07
CA SER A 106 -7.90 14.32 -15.44
C SER A 106 -7.20 15.67 -15.62
N ARG A 107 -7.83 16.62 -16.32
CA ARG A 107 -7.32 17.98 -16.48
C ARG A 107 -7.24 18.72 -15.17
N TYR A 108 -8.25 18.59 -14.31
CA TYR A 108 -8.25 19.19 -12.97
C TYR A 108 -7.08 18.67 -12.12
N GLU A 109 -6.88 17.35 -12.08
CA GLU A 109 -5.80 16.71 -11.32
C GLU A 109 -4.40 17.00 -11.88
N THR A 110 -4.27 17.05 -13.21
CA THR A 110 -3.03 17.46 -13.89
C THR A 110 -2.67 18.90 -13.55
N GLY A 111 -3.65 19.81 -13.62
CA GLY A 111 -3.49 21.21 -13.25
C GLY A 111 -3.07 21.40 -11.79
N ARG A 112 -3.73 20.68 -10.88
CA ARG A 112 -3.37 20.62 -9.46
C ARG A 112 -1.91 20.21 -9.29
N THR A 113 -1.54 19.06 -9.87
CA THR A 113 -0.21 18.46 -9.77
C THR A 113 0.88 19.40 -10.30
N ASN A 114 0.67 20.02 -11.45
CA ASN A 114 1.62 20.97 -12.02
C ASN A 114 1.82 22.18 -11.11
N LEU A 115 0.75 22.69 -10.50
CA LEU A 115 0.80 23.87 -9.63
C LEU A 115 1.45 23.61 -8.28
N ILE A 116 1.23 22.43 -7.67
CA ILE A 116 1.85 22.09 -6.38
C ILE A 116 3.33 21.75 -6.51
N ARG A 117 3.78 21.31 -7.70
CA ARG A 117 5.19 21.02 -8.01
C ARG A 117 5.96 22.24 -8.56
N ASN A 118 5.27 23.33 -8.89
CA ASN A 118 5.89 24.49 -9.52
C ASN A 118 6.78 25.28 -8.54
N ALA A 119 8.09 25.13 -8.68
CA ALA A 119 9.08 25.80 -7.83
C ALA A 119 8.93 27.32 -7.77
N ALA A 120 8.66 27.99 -8.89
CA ALA A 120 8.49 29.44 -8.92
C ALA A 120 7.23 29.90 -8.16
N ARG A 121 6.15 29.11 -8.22
CA ARG A 121 4.92 29.36 -7.45
C ARG A 121 5.15 29.15 -5.95
N ILE A 122 5.94 28.15 -5.57
CA ILE A 122 6.33 27.89 -4.18
C ILE A 122 7.18 29.05 -3.65
N ASP A 123 8.25 29.41 -4.36
CA ASP A 123 9.16 30.50 -3.97
C ASP A 123 8.39 31.82 -3.83
N GLY A 124 7.53 32.16 -4.81
CA GLY A 124 6.66 33.34 -4.72
C GLY A 124 5.64 33.26 -3.58
N SER A 125 5.18 32.07 -3.19
CA SER A 125 4.30 31.91 -2.03
C SER A 125 5.05 32.13 -0.71
N ILE A 126 6.32 31.72 -0.62
CA ILE A 126 7.18 32.00 0.54
C ILE A 126 7.39 33.52 0.70
N GLU A 127 7.66 34.24 -0.39
CA GLU A 127 7.79 35.71 -0.35
C GLU A 127 6.51 36.40 0.16
N LEU A 128 5.33 35.87 -0.19
CA LEU A 128 4.05 36.42 0.25
C LEU A 128 3.75 36.23 1.75
N LEU A 129 4.50 35.38 2.46
CA LEU A 129 4.34 35.21 3.92
C LEU A 129 4.64 36.50 4.70
N ASP A 130 5.57 37.32 4.19
CA ASP A 130 5.92 38.62 4.74
C ASP A 130 4.96 39.76 4.31
N GLY A 131 4.01 39.45 3.43
CA GLY A 131 3.04 40.40 2.91
C GLY A 131 1.90 40.76 3.86
N THR A 132 0.86 41.36 3.27
CA THR A 132 -0.42 41.67 3.92
C THR A 132 -1.13 40.41 4.43
N THR A 133 -2.09 40.56 5.34
CA THR A 133 -2.89 39.43 5.86
C THR A 133 -3.51 38.57 4.75
N ARG A 134 -4.01 39.21 3.68
CA ARG A 134 -4.59 38.49 2.53
C ARG A 134 -3.53 37.70 1.75
N GLN A 135 -2.35 38.28 1.55
CA GLN A 135 -1.23 37.61 0.89
C GLN A 135 -0.75 36.42 1.71
N ARG A 136 -0.65 36.57 3.03
CA ARG A 136 -0.25 35.48 3.93
C ARG A 136 -1.25 34.31 3.92
N ILE A 137 -2.56 34.58 4.01
CA ILE A 137 -3.57 33.52 3.92
C ILE A 137 -3.47 32.76 2.60
N LEU A 138 -3.24 33.47 1.49
CA LEU A 138 -3.06 32.85 0.19
C LEU A 138 -1.78 32.01 0.12
N ALA A 139 -0.68 32.53 0.64
CA ALA A 139 0.60 31.84 0.73
C ALA A 139 0.49 30.54 1.55
N GLU A 140 -0.09 30.64 2.75
CA GLU A 140 -0.30 29.49 3.63
C GLU A 140 -1.13 28.41 2.94
N LYS A 141 -2.26 28.77 2.30
CA LYS A 141 -3.09 27.81 1.56
C LYS A 141 -2.28 27.10 0.46
N ARG A 142 -1.52 27.85 -0.33
CA ARG A 142 -0.73 27.30 -1.45
C ARG A 142 0.40 26.39 -0.96
N LEU A 143 1.07 26.76 0.13
CA LEU A 143 2.17 25.98 0.71
C LEU A 143 1.67 24.73 1.42
N GLU A 144 0.51 24.81 2.08
CA GLU A 144 -0.17 23.66 2.69
C GLU A 144 -0.60 22.65 1.61
N GLU A 145 -1.20 23.14 0.53
CA GLU A 145 -1.58 22.35 -0.64
C GLU A 145 -0.35 21.73 -1.35
N ALA A 146 0.76 22.47 -1.40
CA ALA A 146 2.02 21.94 -1.93
C ALA A 146 2.68 20.89 -1.03
N GLY A 147 2.32 20.83 0.25
CA GLY A 147 2.76 19.79 1.16
C GLY A 147 4.28 19.57 1.17
N GLU A 148 4.70 18.34 0.87
CA GLU A 148 6.11 17.94 0.85
C GLU A 148 6.94 18.65 -0.23
N TYR A 149 6.33 19.07 -1.34
CA TYR A 149 7.02 19.80 -2.41
C TYR A 149 7.51 21.18 -1.97
N ALA A 150 6.88 21.79 -0.95
CA ALA A 150 7.29 23.09 -0.41
C ALA A 150 8.52 23.00 0.52
N VAL A 151 8.81 21.82 1.07
CA VAL A 151 9.80 21.65 2.14
C VAL A 151 11.23 22.04 1.71
N PRO A 152 11.74 21.64 0.52
CA PRO A 152 13.07 22.07 0.09
C PRO A 152 13.22 23.61 0.02
N ALA A 153 12.21 24.32 -0.47
CA ALA A 153 12.26 25.79 -0.57
C ALA A 153 12.17 26.47 0.81
N LEU A 154 11.33 25.94 1.70
CA LEU A 154 11.25 26.39 3.10
C LEU A 154 12.58 26.17 3.84
N LEU A 155 13.24 25.02 3.64
CA LEU A 155 14.55 24.74 4.24
C LEU A 155 15.65 25.66 3.71
N ARG A 156 15.70 25.93 2.39
CA ARG A 156 16.63 26.93 1.84
C ARG A 156 16.43 28.31 2.50
N THR A 157 15.17 28.72 2.63
CA THR A 157 14.81 29.99 3.27
C THR A 157 15.26 30.03 4.75
N LEU A 158 15.16 28.90 5.46
CA LEU A 158 15.62 28.76 6.83
C LEU A 158 17.15 28.91 6.96
N GLN A 159 17.91 28.34 6.03
CA GLN A 159 19.38 28.39 6.02
C GLN A 159 19.93 29.76 5.58
N ASP A 160 19.30 30.37 4.57
CA ASP A 160 19.74 31.65 4.00
C ASP A 160 19.33 32.85 4.86
N SER A 161 18.28 32.71 5.69
CA SER A 161 17.73 33.81 6.48
C SER A 161 18.45 34.00 7.82
N GLY A 162 19.08 35.17 7.97
CA GLY A 162 19.46 35.70 9.29
C GLY A 162 18.31 36.40 10.03
N ASP A 163 17.12 36.51 9.41
CA ASP A 163 15.97 37.20 9.98
C ASP A 163 15.11 36.28 10.85
N ALA A 164 14.92 36.69 12.11
CA ALA A 164 14.11 35.97 13.09
C ALA A 164 12.62 35.92 12.73
N GLN A 165 12.09 36.86 11.94
CA GLN A 165 10.71 36.83 11.49
C GLN A 165 10.48 35.78 10.41
N ALA A 166 11.29 35.79 9.35
CA ALA A 166 11.26 34.76 8.30
C ALA A 166 11.41 33.34 8.90
N THR A 167 12.35 33.15 9.82
CA THR A 167 12.56 31.87 10.51
C THR A 167 11.32 31.40 11.29
N ARG A 168 10.60 32.32 11.95
CA ARG A 168 9.34 31.97 12.63
C ARG A 168 8.26 31.56 11.65
N GLN A 169 8.08 32.30 10.55
CA GLN A 169 7.08 32.01 9.54
C GLN A 169 7.34 30.67 8.85
N VAL A 170 8.59 30.38 8.49
CA VAL A 170 8.99 29.08 7.94
C VAL A 170 8.68 27.96 8.91
N ARG A 171 9.05 28.11 10.20
CA ARG A 171 8.73 27.11 11.23
C ARG A 171 7.23 26.88 11.36
N GLU A 172 6.44 27.95 11.42
CA GLU A 172 4.97 27.87 11.48
C GLU A 172 4.40 27.16 10.25
N MET A 173 4.93 27.44 9.06
CA MET A 173 4.49 26.80 7.82
C MET A 173 4.86 25.31 7.77
N LEU A 174 6.07 24.93 8.17
CA LEU A 174 6.47 23.52 8.27
C LEU A 174 5.58 22.76 9.26
N THR A 175 5.24 23.37 10.40
CA THR A 175 4.29 22.78 11.36
C THR A 175 2.88 22.67 10.78
N LYS A 176 2.42 23.64 9.98
CA LYS A 176 1.11 23.60 9.30
C LYS A 176 1.05 22.51 8.22
N ILE A 177 2.11 22.34 7.43
CA ILE A 177 2.23 21.22 6.47
C ILE A 177 2.13 19.88 7.22
N GLY A 178 2.65 19.81 8.45
CA GLY A 178 2.40 18.71 9.36
C GLY A 178 3.08 17.42 8.90
N ARG A 179 2.31 16.33 8.77
CA ARG A 179 2.84 14.98 8.50
C ARG A 179 3.70 14.92 7.23
N ASN A 180 3.31 15.66 6.19
CA ASN A 180 4.00 15.66 4.88
C ASN A 180 5.38 16.34 4.96
N ALA A 181 5.67 17.12 6.01
CA ALA A 181 6.98 17.71 6.21
C ALA A 181 7.98 16.74 6.89
N VAL A 182 7.50 15.69 7.56
CA VAL A 182 8.32 14.92 8.52
C VAL A 182 9.50 14.22 7.84
N ILE A 183 9.26 13.39 6.82
CA ILE A 183 10.32 12.65 6.13
C ILE A 183 11.35 13.56 5.47
N PRO A 184 10.98 14.56 4.64
CA PRO A 184 11.96 15.46 4.05
C PRO A 184 12.77 16.24 5.10
N LEU A 185 12.16 16.65 6.22
CA LEU A 185 12.89 17.28 7.34
C LEU A 185 13.87 16.30 8.00
N CYS A 186 13.46 15.05 8.19
CA CYS A 186 14.30 13.99 8.75
C CYS A 186 15.51 13.67 7.86
N VAL A 187 15.32 13.59 6.55
CA VAL A 187 16.41 13.37 5.57
C VAL A 187 17.36 14.56 5.51
N ALA A 188 16.85 15.79 5.62
CA ALA A 188 17.68 16.99 5.64
C ALA A 188 18.50 17.15 6.93
N LEU A 189 17.96 16.71 8.08
CA LEU A 189 18.49 16.98 9.42
C LEU A 189 20.01 16.77 9.60
N PRO A 190 20.63 15.68 9.13
CA PRO A 190 22.07 15.44 9.31
C PRO A 190 22.95 16.48 8.62
N HIS A 191 22.43 17.16 7.59
CA HIS A 191 23.17 18.06 6.71
C HIS A 191 22.98 19.54 7.03
N MET A 192 22.24 19.86 8.09
CA MET A 192 21.91 21.22 8.50
C MET A 192 22.97 21.78 9.45
N ASP A 193 23.09 23.11 9.53
CA ASP A 193 23.86 23.76 10.59
C ASP A 193 23.18 23.61 11.96
N ASP A 194 23.94 23.77 13.05
CA ASP A 194 23.45 23.57 14.42
C ASP A 194 22.17 24.36 14.77
N ASN A 195 22.04 25.59 14.26
CA ASN A 195 20.88 26.42 14.56
C ASN A 195 19.64 25.91 13.80
N SER A 196 19.80 25.61 12.51
CA SER A 196 18.75 25.01 11.69
C SER A 196 18.32 23.63 12.23
N LYS A 197 19.27 22.78 12.65
CA LYS A 197 18.98 21.48 13.30
C LYS A 197 18.04 21.64 14.50
N VAL A 198 18.35 22.56 15.41
CA VAL A 198 17.51 22.82 16.60
C VAL A 198 16.10 23.23 16.20
N ILE A 199 15.94 24.05 15.16
CA ILE A 199 14.63 24.51 14.67
C ILE A 199 13.86 23.33 14.06
N ILE A 200 14.51 22.53 13.22
CA ILE A 200 13.90 21.35 12.59
C ILE A 200 13.45 20.34 13.64
N ILE A 201 14.31 20.01 14.61
CA ILE A 201 13.98 19.10 15.72
C ILE A 201 12.77 19.59 16.52
N LYS A 202 12.73 20.90 16.84
CA LYS A 202 11.57 21.49 17.53
C LYS A 202 10.30 21.41 16.68
N THR A 203 10.42 21.63 15.37
CA THR A 203 9.31 21.51 14.41
C THR A 203 8.78 20.08 14.39
N LEU A 204 9.64 19.07 14.28
CA LEU A 204 9.27 17.65 14.36
C LEU A 204 8.56 17.33 15.70
N GLY A 205 9.06 17.87 16.81
CA GLY A 205 8.41 17.75 18.12
C GLY A 205 7.12 18.55 18.29
N ASP A 206 6.88 19.59 17.48
CA ASP A 206 5.62 20.35 17.43
C ASP A 206 4.58 19.60 16.57
N ILE A 207 5.02 18.98 15.45
CA ILE A 207 4.19 18.13 14.58
C ILE A 207 3.72 16.85 15.31
N ARG A 208 4.57 16.30 16.19
CA ARG A 208 4.30 15.12 17.03
C ARG A 208 3.98 13.84 16.25
N TYR A 209 4.74 13.59 15.20
CA TYR A 209 4.61 12.38 14.41
C TYR A 209 5.68 11.35 14.77
N ALA A 210 5.25 10.14 15.10
CA ALA A 210 6.14 9.11 15.66
C ALA A 210 7.26 8.66 14.71
N HIS A 211 7.12 8.84 13.38
CA HIS A 211 8.20 8.42 12.46
C HIS A 211 9.42 9.33 12.49
N ALA A 212 9.32 10.50 13.13
CA ALA A 212 10.51 11.31 13.41
C ALA A 212 11.40 10.65 14.46
N SER A 213 10.88 9.72 15.27
CA SER A 213 11.55 9.16 16.44
C SER A 213 12.90 8.49 16.14
N PRO A 214 13.07 7.63 15.10
CA PRO A 214 14.38 7.11 14.73
C PRO A 214 15.42 8.22 14.51
N PHE A 215 15.06 9.28 13.79
CA PHE A 215 15.97 10.39 13.51
C PHE A 215 16.30 11.20 14.77
N LEU A 216 15.33 11.41 15.65
CA LEU A 216 15.54 12.10 16.92
C LEU A 216 16.42 11.29 17.89
N VAL A 217 16.22 9.97 17.96
CA VAL A 217 17.08 9.07 18.72
C VAL A 217 18.50 9.04 18.14
N ALA A 218 18.64 9.04 16.80
CA ALA A 218 19.95 9.15 16.15
C ALA A 218 20.71 10.42 16.57
N VAL A 219 20.04 11.58 16.63
CA VAL A 219 20.65 12.83 17.14
C VAL A 219 21.09 12.71 18.60
N MET A 220 20.30 12.05 19.44
CA MET A 220 20.68 11.82 20.85
C MET A 220 21.94 10.96 20.98
N GLN A 221 22.02 9.92 20.17
CA GLN A 221 23.09 8.91 20.21
C GLN A 221 24.36 9.33 19.45
N ASP A 222 24.29 10.30 18.55
CA ASP A 222 25.47 10.80 17.83
C ASP A 222 26.37 11.66 18.73
N SER A 223 27.61 11.24 18.91
CA SER A 223 28.64 11.95 19.69
C SER A 223 29.03 13.32 19.14
N GLN A 224 28.83 13.56 17.84
CA GLN A 224 29.23 14.80 17.16
C GLN A 224 28.16 15.89 17.24
N GLU A 225 26.95 15.55 17.68
CA GLU A 225 25.84 16.50 17.75
C GLU A 225 25.97 17.49 18.91
N SER A 226 25.55 18.72 18.65
CA SER A 226 25.65 19.81 19.63
C SER A 226 24.78 19.56 20.86
N PRO A 227 25.17 20.03 22.06
CA PRO A 227 24.34 19.92 23.27
C PRO A 227 22.95 20.54 23.11
N ALA A 228 22.83 21.59 22.31
CA ALA A 228 21.57 22.25 22.01
C ALA A 228 20.64 21.37 21.15
N ALA A 229 21.19 20.70 20.12
CA ALA A 229 20.44 19.76 19.29
C ALA A 229 19.96 18.55 20.11
N LYS A 230 20.83 17.97 20.95
CA LYS A 230 20.45 16.89 21.88
C LYS A 230 19.38 17.31 22.86
N HIS A 231 19.50 18.48 23.47
CA HIS A 231 18.46 18.97 24.38
C HIS A 231 17.12 19.15 23.66
N ALA A 232 17.12 19.67 22.43
CA ALA A 232 15.91 19.78 21.62
C ALA A 232 15.34 18.40 21.25
N ALA A 233 16.20 17.42 20.92
CA ALA A 233 15.78 16.07 20.56
C ALA A 233 15.14 15.35 21.74
N SER A 234 15.74 15.43 22.93
CA SER A 234 15.17 14.90 24.18
C SER A 234 13.79 15.49 24.48
N GLN A 235 13.61 16.81 24.30
CA GLN A 235 12.28 17.44 24.44
C GLN A 235 11.27 16.94 23.41
N ALA A 236 11.69 16.78 22.14
CA ALA A 236 10.83 16.26 21.08
C ALA A 236 10.41 14.81 21.35
N LEU A 237 11.36 13.94 21.74
CA LEU A 237 11.11 12.55 22.11
C LEU A 237 10.16 12.44 23.31
N SER A 238 10.32 13.29 24.32
CA SER A 238 9.41 13.35 25.48
C SER A 238 7.98 13.70 25.06
N ARG A 239 7.78 14.59 24.09
CA ARG A 239 6.44 14.92 23.55
C ARG A 239 5.84 13.78 22.73
N LEU A 240 6.68 12.97 22.10
CA LEU A 240 6.28 11.76 21.36
C LEU A 240 6.06 10.56 22.27
N GLY A 241 6.44 10.65 23.55
CA GLY A 241 6.36 9.53 24.49
C GLY A 241 7.38 8.42 24.20
N ILE A 242 8.49 8.74 23.52
CA ILE A 242 9.55 7.79 23.18
C ILE A 242 10.72 7.96 24.15
N ASP A 243 11.24 6.84 24.66
CA ASP A 243 12.46 6.83 25.48
C ASP A 243 13.69 7.11 24.58
N GLU A 244 14.49 8.10 24.98
CA GLU A 244 15.72 8.49 24.30
C GLU A 244 16.80 7.38 24.29
N ASN A 245 16.69 6.39 25.18
CA ASN A 245 17.59 5.25 25.26
C ASN A 245 17.10 4.02 24.48
N THR A 246 16.02 4.15 23.70
CA THR A 246 15.53 3.08 22.84
C THR A 246 16.63 2.67 21.85
N ASP A 247 16.76 1.36 21.62
CA ASP A 247 17.68 0.84 20.60
C ASP A 247 17.25 1.32 19.22
N LEU A 248 18.14 2.07 18.55
CA LEU A 248 17.84 2.70 17.28
C LEU A 248 17.63 1.68 16.16
N SER A 249 18.36 0.55 16.16
CA SER A 249 18.18 -0.51 15.17
C SER A 249 16.79 -1.14 15.31
N ILE A 250 16.34 -1.40 16.53
CA ILE A 250 14.99 -1.89 16.81
C ILE A 250 13.94 -0.86 16.37
N LEU A 251 14.12 0.42 16.72
CA LEU A 251 13.15 1.46 16.37
C LEU A 251 13.02 1.67 14.85
N GLN A 252 14.13 1.64 14.12
CA GLN A 252 14.15 1.64 12.65
C GLN A 252 13.41 0.43 12.08
N THR A 253 13.59 -0.75 12.68
CA THR A 253 12.87 -1.98 12.28
C THR A 253 11.38 -1.87 12.51
N ILE A 254 10.93 -1.25 13.61
CA ILE A 254 9.50 -1.02 13.87
C ILE A 254 8.90 -0.18 12.74
N VAL A 255 9.53 0.95 12.40
CA VAL A 255 9.03 1.83 11.33
C VAL A 255 9.06 1.13 9.97
N ALA A 256 10.10 0.32 9.69
CA ALA A 256 10.14 -0.50 8.48
C ALA A 256 8.93 -1.43 8.35
N ASN A 257 8.53 -2.11 9.45
CA ASN A 257 7.33 -2.95 9.45
C ASN A 257 6.05 -2.12 9.26
N GLN A 258 5.94 -0.93 9.84
CA GLN A 258 4.77 -0.06 9.64
C GLN A 258 4.57 0.30 8.16
N TYR A 259 5.66 0.57 7.43
CA TYR A 259 5.61 0.80 5.99
C TYR A 259 5.28 -0.46 5.19
N PHE A 260 5.87 -1.60 5.56
CA PHE A 260 5.57 -2.88 4.92
C PHE A 260 4.10 -3.29 5.11
N ASP A 261 3.52 -3.01 6.27
CA ASP A 261 2.13 -3.33 6.59
C ASP A 261 1.14 -2.29 6.05
N TRP A 262 1.61 -1.29 5.29
CA TRP A 262 0.78 -0.22 4.73
C TRP A 262 -0.06 0.52 5.79
N GLN A 263 0.49 0.74 6.98
CA GLN A 263 -0.27 1.42 8.04
C GLN A 263 -0.58 2.86 7.62
N ASP A 264 -1.85 3.27 7.71
CA ASP A 264 -2.30 4.66 7.46
C ASP A 264 -1.48 5.68 8.25
N SER A 265 -0.89 5.25 9.37
CA SER A 265 -0.04 6.10 10.15
C SER A 265 1.17 6.55 9.39
N VAL A 266 1.78 5.78 8.46
CA VAL A 266 3.04 6.06 7.72
C VAL A 266 2.88 6.42 6.25
N ILE A 267 1.79 6.03 5.61
CA ILE A 267 1.60 6.25 4.18
C ILE A 267 1.13 7.67 3.91
N THR A 268 1.76 8.32 2.93
CA THR A 268 1.33 9.62 2.41
C THR A 268 0.42 9.42 1.20
N GLU A 269 -0.48 10.37 0.98
CA GLU A 269 -1.36 10.35 -0.18
C GLU A 269 -0.53 10.57 -1.46
N PRO A 270 -0.63 9.67 -2.45
CA PRO A 270 0.09 9.82 -3.72
C PRO A 270 -0.46 10.99 -4.53
N VAL A 271 0.41 11.63 -5.30
CA VAL A 271 0.05 12.69 -6.24
C VAL A 271 0.30 12.19 -7.65
N GLY A 272 -0.78 11.92 -8.38
CA GLY A 272 -0.73 11.37 -9.74
C GLY A 272 -0.14 9.96 -9.78
N GLY A 273 -0.51 9.10 -8.82
CA GLY A 273 -0.03 7.72 -8.69
C GLY A 273 1.43 7.61 -8.22
N LEU A 274 2.00 8.68 -7.68
CA LEU A 274 3.40 8.76 -7.27
C LEU A 274 3.54 9.34 -5.86
N ASN A 275 4.39 8.70 -5.05
CA ASN A 275 4.88 9.21 -3.78
C ASN A 275 6.34 9.65 -3.91
N LEU A 276 6.81 10.48 -2.99
CA LEU A 276 8.20 10.95 -2.99
C LEU A 276 9.08 10.17 -2.02
N TYR A 277 10.17 9.63 -2.56
CA TYR A 277 11.30 9.19 -1.78
C TYR A 277 12.35 10.30 -1.72
N TRP A 278 12.67 10.77 -0.52
CA TRP A 278 13.57 11.90 -0.32
C TRP A 278 15.01 11.45 -0.15
N THR A 279 15.92 12.09 -0.89
CA THR A 279 17.37 11.88 -0.78
C THR A 279 18.09 13.19 -0.54
N TRP A 280 19.32 13.11 -0.04
CA TRP A 280 20.20 14.27 0.05
C TRP A 280 21.33 14.17 -0.98
N ASP A 281 21.42 15.17 -1.84
CA ASP A 281 22.52 15.39 -2.77
C ASP A 281 23.38 16.57 -2.30
N ALA A 282 24.70 16.41 -2.35
CA ALA A 282 25.65 17.44 -1.91
C ALA A 282 25.59 18.72 -2.76
N GLN A 283 25.05 18.64 -3.99
CA GLN A 283 24.95 19.77 -4.91
C GLN A 283 23.54 20.38 -4.90
N ASN A 284 22.51 19.54 -4.95
CA ASN A 284 21.11 19.96 -5.07
C ASN A 284 20.34 19.93 -3.74
N HIS A 285 21.01 19.65 -2.62
CA HIS A 285 20.42 19.50 -1.29
C HIS A 285 19.33 18.41 -1.27
N LEU A 286 18.13 18.72 -0.79
CA LEU A 286 17.04 17.77 -0.65
C LEU A 286 16.37 17.52 -2.03
N VAL A 287 16.52 16.30 -2.56
CA VAL A 287 16.05 15.89 -3.90
C VAL A 287 14.97 14.80 -3.79
N PRO A 288 13.81 14.99 -4.44
CA PRO A 288 12.78 13.96 -4.51
C PRO A 288 13.04 12.96 -5.64
N LEU A 289 12.76 11.69 -5.38
CA LEU A 289 12.68 10.63 -6.37
C LEU A 289 11.24 10.09 -6.40
N ASP A 290 10.62 10.14 -7.58
CA ASP A 290 9.28 9.57 -7.76
C ASP A 290 9.30 8.05 -7.57
N VAL A 291 8.37 7.55 -6.76
CA VAL A 291 8.11 6.13 -6.51
C VAL A 291 6.65 5.84 -6.79
N HIS A 292 6.40 4.77 -7.55
CA HIS A 292 5.05 4.29 -7.83
C HIS A 292 4.29 3.97 -6.54
N GLU A 293 3.03 4.40 -6.48
CA GLU A 293 2.21 4.27 -5.27
C GLU A 293 2.09 2.82 -4.81
N GLU A 294 2.12 1.85 -5.71
CA GLU A 294 1.96 0.42 -5.38
C GLU A 294 3.15 -0.14 -4.59
N VAL A 295 4.33 0.48 -4.70
CA VAL A 295 5.57 0.00 -4.07
C VAL A 295 6.19 0.96 -3.07
N TYR A 296 5.56 2.11 -2.84
CA TYR A 296 6.08 3.12 -1.92
C TYR A 296 6.33 2.56 -0.50
N GLY A 297 5.37 1.80 0.04
CA GLY A 297 5.51 1.14 1.34
C GLY A 297 6.72 0.19 1.37
N ASP A 298 6.94 -0.60 0.32
CA ASP A 298 8.07 -1.52 0.24
C ASP A 298 9.42 -0.80 0.14
N VAL A 299 9.50 0.24 -0.68
CA VAL A 299 10.73 1.05 -0.82
C VAL A 299 11.08 1.71 0.52
N MET A 300 10.11 2.27 1.22
CA MET A 300 10.33 2.87 2.53
C MET A 300 10.70 1.81 3.59
N ALA A 301 10.03 0.65 3.58
CA ALA A 301 10.36 -0.47 4.46
C ALA A 301 11.81 -0.94 4.28
N MET A 302 12.25 -1.11 3.03
CA MET A 302 13.63 -1.44 2.70
C MET A 302 14.60 -0.37 3.22
N SER A 303 14.31 0.91 3.03
CA SER A 303 15.20 2.00 3.45
C SER A 303 15.38 2.08 4.97
N PHE A 304 14.31 1.92 5.74
CA PHE A 304 14.39 1.88 7.21
C PHE A 304 15.07 0.58 7.70
N ALA A 305 14.85 -0.54 7.02
CA ALA A 305 15.53 -1.80 7.33
C ALA A 305 17.04 -1.74 7.05
N GLU A 306 17.47 -1.12 5.95
CA GLU A 306 18.88 -0.88 5.64
C GLU A 306 19.56 -0.02 6.72
N GLN A 307 18.88 1.04 7.18
CA GLN A 307 19.37 1.86 8.29
C GLN A 307 19.49 1.05 9.59
N ALA A 308 18.52 0.18 9.88
CA ALA A 308 18.59 -0.72 11.03
C ALA A 308 19.78 -1.70 10.94
N LEU A 309 20.04 -2.25 9.75
CA LEU A 309 21.14 -3.19 9.48
C LEU A 309 22.52 -2.51 9.49
N ALA A 310 22.60 -1.26 9.06
CA ALA A 310 23.83 -0.46 9.16
C ALA A 310 24.26 -0.26 10.63
N LEU A 311 23.29 -0.16 11.55
CA LEU A 311 23.54 -0.06 12.99
C LEU A 311 23.83 -1.42 13.64
N ASN A 312 23.07 -2.44 13.27
CA ASN A 312 23.23 -3.80 13.77
C ASN A 312 23.08 -4.83 12.62
N PRO A 313 24.19 -5.30 12.04
CA PRO A 313 24.17 -6.29 10.97
C PRO A 313 23.66 -7.67 11.39
N LYS A 314 23.30 -7.89 12.66
CA LYS A 314 22.70 -9.14 13.17
C LYS A 314 21.22 -8.98 13.51
N ASN A 315 20.59 -7.87 13.15
CA ASN A 315 19.17 -7.65 13.37
C ASN A 315 18.35 -8.47 12.35
N GLU A 316 18.02 -9.70 12.71
CA GLU A 316 17.28 -10.64 11.85
C GLU A 316 15.86 -10.13 11.51
N ASN A 317 15.22 -9.37 12.39
CA ASN A 317 13.93 -8.72 12.10
C ASN A 317 14.04 -7.69 10.97
N ALA A 318 15.12 -6.90 10.96
CA ALA A 318 15.41 -5.97 9.87
C ALA A 318 15.73 -6.70 8.56
N MET A 319 16.48 -7.80 8.62
CA MET A 319 16.72 -8.65 7.44
C MET A 319 15.40 -9.21 6.89
N GLY A 320 14.51 -9.71 7.75
CA GLY A 320 13.23 -10.27 7.37
C GLY A 320 12.32 -9.27 6.65
N VAL A 321 12.16 -8.05 7.18
CA VAL A 321 11.37 -7.02 6.50
C VAL A 321 12.03 -6.52 5.22
N PHE A 322 13.36 -6.39 5.19
CA PHE A 322 14.07 -6.04 3.95
C PHE A 322 13.83 -7.06 2.83
N VAL A 323 13.97 -8.35 3.13
CA VAL A 323 13.75 -9.42 2.14
C VAL A 323 12.30 -9.45 1.68
N ALA A 324 11.35 -9.40 2.61
CA ALA A 324 9.92 -9.42 2.28
C ALA A 324 9.53 -8.25 1.37
N ALA A 325 9.94 -7.03 1.75
CA ALA A 325 9.69 -5.82 0.97
C ALA A 325 10.36 -5.87 -0.40
N ASN A 326 11.59 -6.38 -0.49
CA ASN A 326 12.31 -6.45 -1.76
C ASN A 326 11.66 -7.43 -2.75
N LEU A 327 11.16 -8.57 -2.28
CA LEU A 327 10.40 -9.53 -3.09
C LEU A 327 9.09 -8.92 -3.58
N ARG A 328 8.29 -8.34 -2.67
CA ARG A 328 7.01 -7.72 -3.02
C ARG A 328 7.18 -6.54 -3.99
N ARG A 329 8.14 -5.65 -3.73
CA ARG A 329 8.50 -4.53 -4.62
C ARG A 329 8.76 -4.99 -6.05
N ASP A 330 9.59 -6.01 -6.23
CA ASP A 330 9.99 -6.50 -7.56
C ASP A 330 8.80 -7.05 -8.34
N ARG A 331 7.91 -7.77 -7.66
CA ARG A 331 6.65 -8.28 -8.19
C ARG A 331 5.71 -7.16 -8.61
N GLU A 332 5.39 -6.25 -7.70
CA GLU A 332 4.39 -5.18 -7.93
C GLU A 332 4.86 -4.15 -8.96
N LEU A 333 6.18 -3.90 -9.06
CA LEU A 333 6.71 -3.06 -10.13
C LEU A 333 6.45 -3.65 -11.52
N ALA A 334 6.39 -4.97 -11.66
CA ALA A 334 6.12 -5.65 -12.93
C ALA A 334 6.97 -5.14 -14.13
N GLY A 335 8.22 -4.73 -13.86
CA GLY A 335 9.15 -4.16 -14.85
C GLY A 335 9.04 -2.65 -15.10
N GLN A 336 8.23 -1.93 -14.31
CA GLN A 336 8.23 -0.47 -14.25
C GLN A 336 9.57 0.07 -13.71
N ASN A 337 9.82 1.37 -13.94
CA ASN A 337 11.09 1.99 -13.61
C ASN A 337 11.24 2.21 -12.10
N ASP A 338 12.20 1.51 -11.48
CA ASP A 338 12.58 1.75 -10.09
C ASP A 338 13.76 2.73 -9.98
N ARG A 339 13.51 3.90 -9.38
CA ARG A 339 14.50 4.95 -9.18
C ARG A 339 15.36 4.82 -7.93
N VAL A 340 14.96 3.99 -6.97
CA VAL A 340 15.60 3.87 -5.65
C VAL A 340 16.42 2.59 -5.57
N TYR A 341 15.81 1.45 -5.86
CA TYR A 341 16.41 0.11 -5.75
C TYR A 341 16.57 -0.62 -7.09
N GLY A 342 16.30 0.04 -8.22
CA GLY A 342 16.44 -0.56 -9.56
C GLY A 342 17.86 -1.01 -9.95
N ASN A 343 18.89 -0.50 -9.27
CA ASN A 343 20.30 -0.81 -9.54
C ASN A 343 20.96 -1.66 -8.44
N LEU A 344 20.17 -2.40 -7.65
CA LEU A 344 20.73 -3.33 -6.67
C LEU A 344 21.69 -4.33 -7.33
N PRO A 345 22.80 -4.69 -6.68
CA PRO A 345 23.83 -5.57 -7.26
C PRO A 345 23.35 -7.02 -7.45
N HIS A 346 22.29 -7.42 -6.75
CA HIS A 346 21.76 -8.77 -6.75
C HIS A 346 20.23 -8.77 -6.83
N SER A 347 19.66 -9.87 -7.30
CA SER A 347 18.21 -10.02 -7.39
C SER A 347 17.56 -10.16 -6.01
N PRO A 348 16.26 -9.86 -5.87
CA PRO A 348 15.51 -10.13 -4.64
C PRO A 348 15.62 -11.58 -4.16
N ALA A 349 15.54 -12.55 -5.08
CA ALA A 349 15.74 -13.98 -4.76
C ALA A 349 17.14 -14.27 -4.18
N PHE A 350 18.19 -13.59 -4.65
CA PHE A 350 19.52 -13.72 -4.05
C PHE A 350 19.53 -13.20 -2.60
N TYR A 351 18.88 -12.07 -2.32
CA TYR A 351 18.78 -11.57 -0.96
C TYR A 351 17.97 -12.52 -0.06
N ALA A 352 16.89 -13.10 -0.58
CA ALA A 352 16.08 -14.07 0.16
C ALA A 352 16.87 -15.33 0.58
N THR A 353 17.86 -15.71 -0.21
CA THR A 353 18.70 -16.89 0.06
C THR A 353 19.92 -16.56 0.92
N VAL A 354 20.62 -15.45 0.65
CA VAL A 354 21.91 -15.16 1.31
C VAL A 354 21.80 -14.90 2.82
N PHE A 355 20.66 -14.39 3.30
CA PHE A 355 20.44 -14.16 4.73
C PHE A 355 20.13 -15.44 5.52
N GLY A 356 19.95 -16.56 4.83
CA GLY A 356 19.83 -17.89 5.42
C GLY A 356 18.40 -18.26 5.85
N PRO A 357 18.24 -19.51 6.31
CA PRO A 357 16.92 -20.12 6.46
C PRO A 357 16.08 -19.51 7.60
N HIS A 358 16.70 -18.95 8.64
CA HIS A 358 15.92 -18.32 9.71
C HIS A 358 15.17 -17.09 9.21
N VAL A 359 15.84 -16.23 8.43
CA VAL A 359 15.22 -15.04 7.83
C VAL A 359 14.12 -15.43 6.84
N ALA A 360 14.36 -16.44 6.00
CA ALA A 360 13.32 -16.93 5.09
C ALA A 360 12.09 -17.52 5.83
N GLN A 361 12.27 -18.14 7.01
CA GLN A 361 11.14 -18.53 7.86
C GLN A 361 10.38 -17.31 8.38
N MET A 362 11.05 -16.20 8.74
CA MET A 362 10.38 -14.98 9.19
C MET A 362 9.57 -14.32 8.06
N VAL A 363 10.09 -14.33 6.84
CA VAL A 363 9.35 -13.87 5.65
C VAL A 363 8.13 -14.75 5.40
N LEU A 364 8.28 -16.07 5.49
CA LEU A 364 7.17 -17.00 5.35
C LEU A 364 6.11 -16.79 6.43
N ASP A 365 6.50 -16.63 7.69
CA ASP A 365 5.58 -16.39 8.80
C ASP A 365 4.68 -15.17 8.52
N ARG A 366 5.31 -14.05 8.12
CA ARG A 366 4.59 -12.84 7.74
C ARG A 366 3.66 -13.05 6.53
N ALA A 367 4.13 -13.76 5.50
CA ALA A 367 3.32 -14.04 4.32
C ALA A 367 2.07 -14.85 4.66
N LEU A 368 2.19 -15.84 5.56
CA LEU A 368 1.07 -16.63 6.05
C LEU A 368 0.09 -15.78 6.85
N GLU A 369 0.58 -14.90 7.74
CA GLU A 369 -0.27 -13.99 8.54
C GLU A 369 -1.04 -12.99 7.68
N MET A 370 -0.43 -12.48 6.61
CA MET A 370 -1.06 -11.51 5.70
C MET A 370 -1.92 -12.16 4.62
N GLY A 371 -1.87 -13.49 4.46
CA GLY A 371 -2.48 -14.16 3.33
C GLY A 371 -1.82 -13.85 1.98
N ASP A 372 -0.56 -13.39 1.94
CA ASP A 372 0.17 -13.17 0.68
C ASP A 372 0.75 -14.50 0.16
N THR A 373 -0.06 -15.19 -0.65
CA THR A 373 0.29 -16.50 -1.22
C THR A 373 1.57 -16.47 -2.05
N THR A 374 1.78 -15.41 -2.84
CA THR A 374 2.95 -15.33 -3.73
C THR A 374 4.21 -15.14 -2.91
N LEU A 375 4.19 -14.28 -1.88
CA LEU A 375 5.32 -14.10 -0.97
C LEU A 375 5.62 -15.38 -0.18
N ALA A 376 4.58 -16.13 0.21
CA ALA A 376 4.76 -17.43 0.88
C ALA A 376 5.50 -18.43 -0.02
N LEU A 377 5.13 -18.53 -1.31
CA LEU A 377 5.82 -19.38 -2.29
C LEU A 377 7.27 -18.95 -2.51
N GLU A 378 7.54 -17.64 -2.60
CA GLU A 378 8.90 -17.10 -2.75
C GLU A 378 9.77 -17.42 -1.52
N ALA A 379 9.21 -17.29 -0.31
CA ALA A 379 9.90 -17.64 0.93
C ALA A 379 10.17 -19.15 1.03
N ILE A 380 9.22 -20.01 0.65
CA ILE A 380 9.42 -21.47 0.60
C ILE A 380 10.50 -21.84 -0.42
N THR A 381 10.52 -21.17 -1.58
CA THR A 381 11.55 -21.36 -2.60
C THR A 381 12.93 -21.05 -2.03
N ALA A 382 13.11 -19.91 -1.36
CA ALA A 382 14.36 -19.55 -0.70
C ALA A 382 14.78 -20.54 0.41
N LEU A 383 13.82 -21.06 1.18
CA LEU A 383 14.06 -22.13 2.15
C LEU A 383 14.57 -23.41 1.50
N SER A 384 13.96 -23.80 0.37
CA SER A 384 14.33 -25.03 -0.35
C SER A 384 15.77 -25.00 -0.89
N GLU A 385 16.29 -23.82 -1.21
CA GLU A 385 17.65 -23.65 -1.76
C GLU A 385 18.73 -23.60 -0.68
N THR A 386 18.41 -23.12 0.52
CA THR A 386 19.41 -22.74 1.54
C THR A 386 19.38 -23.57 2.81
N ALA A 387 18.26 -24.22 3.12
CA ALA A 387 18.06 -24.81 4.43
C ALA A 387 18.53 -26.26 4.51
N GLY A 388 19.37 -26.57 5.51
CA GLY A 388 19.64 -27.95 5.90
C GLY A 388 18.51 -28.54 6.75
N ALA A 389 18.44 -29.87 6.83
CA ALA A 389 17.39 -30.60 7.57
C ALA A 389 17.17 -30.08 9.00
N ASP A 390 18.24 -29.81 9.75
CA ASP A 390 18.14 -29.33 11.14
C ASP A 390 17.44 -27.97 11.25
N SER A 391 17.65 -27.06 10.28
CA SER A 391 17.04 -25.73 10.31
C SER A 391 15.54 -25.76 9.97
N LEU A 392 15.09 -26.76 9.21
CA LEU A 392 13.70 -26.89 8.77
C LEU A 392 12.84 -27.72 9.71
N LEU A 393 13.44 -28.69 10.39
CA LEU A 393 12.71 -29.71 11.16
C LEU A 393 12.72 -29.48 12.68
N ALA A 394 13.59 -28.61 13.19
CA ALA A 394 13.71 -28.38 14.62
C ALA A 394 12.57 -27.50 15.17
N GLY A 395 11.78 -28.05 16.10
CA GLY A 395 10.65 -27.33 16.71
C GLY A 395 9.51 -27.05 15.73
N GLU A 396 8.54 -26.26 16.16
CA GLU A 396 7.47 -25.80 15.26
C GLU A 396 7.98 -24.61 14.42
N LYS A 397 7.75 -24.66 13.11
CA LYS A 397 8.25 -23.67 12.14
C LYS A 397 7.14 -23.19 11.20
N PRO A 398 7.20 -21.96 10.70
CA PRO A 398 6.29 -21.44 9.67
C PRO A 398 6.15 -22.38 8.46
N LEU A 399 7.23 -23.02 8.01
CA LEU A 399 7.17 -24.02 6.93
C LEU A 399 6.25 -25.21 7.24
N MET A 400 6.13 -25.62 8.50
CA MET A 400 5.21 -26.69 8.89
C MET A 400 3.77 -26.20 8.92
N ARG A 401 3.53 -24.94 9.33
CA ARG A 401 2.23 -24.29 9.27
C ARG A 401 1.76 -24.08 7.83
N ALA A 402 2.68 -23.81 6.90
CA ALA A 402 2.36 -23.67 5.48
C ALA A 402 1.71 -24.92 4.84
N MET A 403 1.89 -26.12 5.42
CA MET A 403 1.15 -27.33 4.99
C MET A 403 -0.36 -27.32 5.30
N TYR A 404 -0.81 -26.31 6.06
CA TYR A 404 -2.21 -26.07 6.39
C TYR A 404 -2.77 -24.85 5.66
N TYR A 405 -1.94 -24.06 4.97
CA TYR A 405 -2.35 -22.82 4.30
C TYR A 405 -3.42 -23.07 3.23
N PRO A 406 -4.40 -22.17 3.00
CA PRO A 406 -5.50 -22.40 2.05
C PRO A 406 -5.06 -22.81 0.63
N ASP A 407 -4.10 -22.07 0.04
CA ASP A 407 -3.63 -22.36 -1.32
C ASP A 407 -2.83 -23.68 -1.37
N ARG A 408 -3.29 -24.59 -2.24
CA ARG A 408 -2.69 -25.93 -2.40
C ARG A 408 -1.24 -25.90 -2.86
N ARG A 409 -0.84 -24.92 -3.67
CA ARG A 409 0.55 -24.78 -4.14
C ARG A 409 1.47 -24.52 -2.96
N VAL A 410 1.07 -23.67 -2.02
CA VAL A 410 1.84 -23.41 -0.79
C VAL A 410 1.97 -24.70 0.03
N GLN A 411 0.88 -25.46 0.19
CA GLN A 411 0.91 -26.74 0.89
C GLN A 411 1.87 -27.74 0.22
N TYR A 412 1.84 -27.84 -1.11
CA TYR A 412 2.65 -28.78 -1.87
C TYR A 412 4.12 -28.41 -1.85
N GLU A 413 4.46 -27.15 -2.06
CA GLU A 413 5.85 -26.66 -2.00
C GLU A 413 6.41 -26.80 -0.59
N ALA A 414 5.61 -26.54 0.45
CA ALA A 414 6.01 -26.76 1.84
C ALA A 414 6.29 -28.25 2.10
N ALA A 415 5.39 -29.14 1.69
CA ALA A 415 5.56 -30.58 1.85
C ALA A 415 6.77 -31.12 1.06
N LEU A 416 6.99 -30.63 -0.16
CA LEU A 416 8.12 -31.00 -1.01
C LEU A 416 9.43 -30.55 -0.39
N THR A 417 9.48 -29.32 0.11
CA THR A 417 10.64 -28.74 0.80
C THR A 417 10.98 -29.52 2.07
N LEU A 418 9.97 -29.93 2.85
CA LEU A 418 10.20 -30.77 4.03
C LEU A 418 10.67 -32.18 3.64
N ALA A 419 10.08 -32.79 2.61
CA ALA A 419 10.44 -34.13 2.15
C ALA A 419 11.86 -34.21 1.56
N SER A 420 12.31 -33.15 0.87
CA SER A 420 13.64 -33.08 0.25
C SER A 420 14.77 -33.14 1.29
N THR A 421 14.50 -32.80 2.55
CA THR A 421 15.45 -32.93 3.66
C THR A 421 15.74 -34.37 4.08
N LEU A 422 14.99 -35.35 3.58
CA LEU A 422 15.09 -36.77 3.92
C LEU A 422 15.07 -37.03 5.44
N PRO A 423 14.00 -36.61 6.15
CA PRO A 423 13.90 -36.73 7.60
C PRO A 423 13.99 -38.18 8.06
N LYS A 424 14.81 -38.44 9.08
CA LYS A 424 14.97 -39.77 9.70
C LYS A 424 14.07 -40.00 10.91
N GLU A 425 13.59 -38.92 11.50
CA GLU A 425 12.71 -38.92 12.68
C GLU A 425 11.42 -38.16 12.35
N SER A 426 10.34 -38.47 13.06
CA SER A 426 9.09 -37.74 12.93
C SER A 426 9.22 -36.32 13.48
N PHE A 427 8.62 -35.37 12.79
CA PHE A 427 8.52 -33.97 13.19
C PHE A 427 7.06 -33.50 13.19
N THR A 428 6.80 -32.29 13.69
CA THR A 428 5.45 -31.70 13.74
C THR A 428 4.85 -31.62 12.33
N GLY A 429 3.67 -32.20 12.13
CA GLY A 429 3.03 -32.23 10.81
C GLY A 429 3.59 -33.27 9.83
N SER A 430 4.58 -34.10 10.20
CA SER A 430 5.17 -35.12 9.32
C SER A 430 4.16 -36.09 8.69
N TYR A 431 3.04 -36.34 9.36
CA TYR A 431 1.93 -37.17 8.88
C TYR A 431 1.19 -36.58 7.66
N ARG A 432 1.31 -35.27 7.39
CA ARG A 432 0.70 -34.59 6.24
C ARG A 432 1.53 -34.65 4.96
N VAL A 433 2.85 -34.84 5.06
CA VAL A 433 3.77 -34.75 3.92
C VAL A 433 3.42 -35.74 2.82
N VAL A 434 3.31 -37.03 3.14
CA VAL A 434 3.03 -38.07 2.14
C VAL A 434 1.64 -37.90 1.51
N PRO A 435 0.56 -37.66 2.29
CA PRO A 435 -0.75 -37.34 1.72
C PRO A 435 -0.74 -36.11 0.78
N LEU A 436 -0.07 -35.02 1.16
CA LEU A 436 0.04 -33.81 0.32
C LEU A 436 0.77 -34.11 -1.00
N LEU A 437 1.92 -34.78 -0.95
CA LEU A 437 2.66 -35.13 -2.17
C LEU A 437 1.91 -36.13 -3.06
N ALA A 438 1.22 -37.11 -2.46
CA ALA A 438 0.35 -38.02 -3.19
C ALA A 438 -0.81 -37.28 -3.88
N SER A 439 -1.29 -36.19 -3.26
CA SER A 439 -2.33 -35.35 -3.86
C SER A 439 -1.86 -34.53 -5.05
N ALA A 440 -0.61 -34.05 -5.04
CA ALA A 440 -0.04 -33.27 -6.14
C ALA A 440 0.16 -34.09 -7.43
N VAL A 441 0.34 -35.42 -7.34
CA VAL A 441 0.55 -36.31 -8.51
C VAL A 441 -0.75 -36.61 -9.27
N ARG A 442 -1.91 -36.23 -8.73
CA ARG A 442 -3.22 -36.50 -9.34
C ARG A 442 -3.41 -35.66 -10.61
N SER A 443 -3.40 -36.32 -11.76
CA SER A 443 -3.40 -35.73 -13.12
C SER A 443 -4.75 -35.83 -13.84
N GLY A 444 -5.84 -36.13 -13.13
CA GLY A 444 -7.11 -36.54 -13.74
C GLY A 444 -8.26 -35.53 -13.78
N GLY A 445 -8.16 -34.38 -13.10
CA GLY A 445 -9.25 -33.39 -13.04
C GLY A 445 -10.50 -33.81 -12.24
N ASP A 446 -10.63 -35.08 -11.85
CA ASP A 446 -11.72 -35.55 -10.99
C ASP A 446 -11.53 -35.06 -9.55
N MET A 447 -12.52 -34.33 -9.03
CA MET A 447 -12.55 -33.81 -7.65
C MET A 447 -13.40 -34.73 -6.77
N PHE A 448 -12.82 -35.33 -5.73
CA PHE A 448 -13.51 -36.30 -4.89
C PHE A 448 -14.06 -35.69 -3.61
N ALA A 449 -15.32 -35.94 -3.29
CA ALA A 449 -15.93 -35.45 -2.05
C ALA A 449 -16.52 -36.56 -1.19
N VAL A 450 -16.55 -36.33 0.12
CA VAL A 450 -17.36 -37.11 1.06
C VAL A 450 -18.42 -36.22 1.72
N VAL A 451 -19.58 -36.79 2.00
CA VAL A 451 -20.69 -36.07 2.65
C VAL A 451 -21.07 -36.75 3.96
N ILE A 452 -21.05 -36.00 5.05
CA ILE A 452 -21.29 -36.49 6.40
C ILE A 452 -22.51 -35.78 6.97
N GLY A 453 -23.44 -36.53 7.55
CA GLY A 453 -24.66 -35.96 8.13
C GLY A 453 -25.64 -37.03 8.62
N ASP A 454 -26.43 -36.70 9.63
CA ASP A 454 -27.36 -37.67 10.23
C ASP A 454 -28.52 -38.02 9.29
N ASP A 455 -29.04 -37.03 8.57
CA ASP A 455 -30.19 -37.18 7.69
C ASP A 455 -29.77 -37.69 6.29
N ALA A 456 -30.34 -38.83 5.89
CA ALA A 456 -30.01 -39.48 4.62
C ALA A 456 -30.56 -38.73 3.39
N ASP A 457 -31.62 -37.94 3.53
CA ASP A 457 -32.20 -37.16 2.44
C ASP A 457 -31.34 -35.92 2.19
N GLN A 458 -30.91 -35.24 3.25
CA GLN A 458 -29.99 -34.11 3.15
C GLN A 458 -28.64 -34.50 2.55
N ARG A 459 -28.07 -35.66 2.96
CA ARG A 459 -26.82 -36.18 2.36
C ARG A 459 -26.97 -36.44 0.87
N ARG A 460 -28.08 -37.05 0.44
CA ARG A 460 -28.35 -37.32 -0.98
C ARG A 460 -28.53 -36.03 -1.78
N ALA A 461 -29.20 -35.03 -1.20
CA ALA A 461 -29.37 -33.72 -1.83
C ALA A 461 -28.01 -33.00 -2.00
N MET A 462 -27.19 -32.96 -0.96
CA MET A 462 -25.84 -32.39 -1.03
C MET A 462 -24.95 -33.14 -2.02
N ALA A 463 -25.02 -34.47 -2.03
CA ALA A 463 -24.26 -35.26 -2.98
C ALA A 463 -24.66 -34.98 -4.43
N ALA A 464 -25.97 -34.84 -4.71
CA ALA A 464 -26.47 -34.47 -6.03
C ALA A 464 -26.02 -33.05 -6.43
N PHE A 465 -26.03 -32.11 -5.49
CA PHE A 465 -25.52 -30.75 -5.70
C PHE A 465 -24.03 -30.77 -6.09
N LEU A 466 -23.17 -31.45 -5.32
CA LEU A 466 -21.75 -31.59 -5.63
C LEU A 466 -21.54 -32.24 -7.01
N GLN A 467 -22.25 -33.34 -7.30
CA GLN A 467 -22.17 -34.04 -8.58
C GLN A 467 -22.58 -33.16 -9.77
N SER A 468 -23.62 -32.34 -9.62
CA SER A 468 -24.03 -31.39 -10.67
C SER A 468 -23.00 -30.30 -10.95
N ASN A 469 -22.05 -30.09 -10.03
CA ASN A 469 -20.97 -29.11 -10.12
C ASN A 469 -19.59 -29.77 -10.33
N GLY A 470 -19.55 -30.97 -10.91
CA GLY A 470 -18.30 -31.60 -11.36
C GLY A 470 -17.56 -32.43 -10.30
N TRP A 471 -18.15 -32.67 -9.13
CA TRP A 471 -17.55 -33.49 -8.08
C TRP A 471 -17.98 -34.95 -8.14
N SER A 472 -17.06 -35.86 -7.87
CA SER A 472 -17.36 -37.26 -7.63
C SER A 472 -17.52 -37.52 -6.13
N VAL A 473 -18.76 -37.68 -5.67
CA VAL A 473 -19.05 -38.03 -4.27
C VAL A 473 -18.78 -39.51 -4.05
N VAL A 474 -17.68 -39.82 -3.37
CA VAL A 474 -17.15 -41.17 -3.22
C VAL A 474 -17.64 -41.87 -1.95
N GLY A 475 -18.07 -41.11 -0.94
CA GLY A 475 -18.56 -41.67 0.31
C GLY A 475 -19.63 -40.80 0.97
N GLN A 476 -20.63 -41.43 1.58
CA GLN A 476 -21.66 -40.75 2.36
C GLN A 476 -21.90 -41.50 3.67
N GLY A 477 -21.82 -40.82 4.81
CA GLY A 477 -21.93 -41.47 6.13
C GLY A 477 -22.62 -40.60 7.17
N SER A 478 -23.13 -41.23 8.22
CA SER A 478 -23.60 -40.54 9.42
C SER A 478 -22.45 -40.10 10.34
N THR A 479 -21.28 -40.72 10.17
CA THR A 479 -20.02 -40.37 10.85
C THR A 479 -18.91 -40.16 9.82
N ALA A 480 -17.81 -39.49 10.22
CA ALA A 480 -16.66 -39.34 9.35
C ALA A 480 -16.05 -40.70 8.98
N THR A 481 -15.91 -41.60 9.96
CA THR A 481 -15.40 -42.96 9.74
C THR A 481 -16.21 -43.69 8.67
N GLU A 482 -17.55 -43.70 8.78
CA GLU A 482 -18.41 -44.39 7.81
C GLU A 482 -18.26 -43.81 6.40
N ALA A 483 -18.25 -42.48 6.27
CA ALA A 483 -18.12 -41.83 4.97
C ALA A 483 -16.77 -42.14 4.29
N VAL A 484 -15.68 -42.11 5.07
CA VAL A 484 -14.31 -42.37 4.59
C VAL A 484 -14.07 -43.85 4.26
N ASP A 485 -14.68 -44.77 5.02
CA ASP A 485 -14.61 -46.20 4.72
C ASP A 485 -15.37 -46.55 3.45
N LEU A 486 -16.56 -45.95 3.25
CA LEU A 486 -17.36 -46.13 2.04
C LEU A 486 -16.69 -45.54 0.79
N ALA A 487 -15.88 -44.49 0.94
CA ALA A 487 -15.04 -43.98 -0.14
C ALA A 487 -14.05 -45.04 -0.67
N GLY A 488 -13.69 -46.03 0.15
CA GLY A 488 -12.87 -47.15 -0.28
C GLY A 488 -11.44 -46.72 -0.66
N VAL A 489 -10.94 -47.26 -1.78
CA VAL A 489 -9.62 -46.92 -2.32
C VAL A 489 -9.80 -45.87 -3.40
N VAL A 490 -9.80 -44.60 -2.97
CA VAL A 490 -9.80 -43.43 -3.85
C VAL A 490 -8.42 -42.76 -3.84
N PRO A 491 -8.02 -42.09 -4.94
CA PRO A 491 -6.74 -41.36 -5.02
C PRO A 491 -6.55 -40.26 -3.96
N GLY A 492 -7.65 -39.82 -3.35
CA GLY A 492 -7.71 -38.86 -2.25
C GLY A 492 -9.13 -38.34 -2.08
N ILE A 493 -9.37 -37.57 -1.02
CA ILE A 493 -10.62 -36.85 -0.79
C ILE A 493 -10.26 -35.35 -0.81
N ASP A 494 -10.84 -34.62 -1.76
CA ASP A 494 -10.56 -33.20 -2.02
C ASP A 494 -11.48 -32.26 -1.23
N LEU A 495 -12.63 -32.74 -0.76
CA LEU A 495 -13.57 -31.98 0.07
C LEU A 495 -14.35 -32.92 1.01
N ALA A 496 -14.52 -32.50 2.25
CA ALA A 496 -15.46 -33.11 3.19
C ALA A 496 -16.58 -32.11 3.51
N VAL A 497 -17.82 -32.45 3.16
CA VAL A 497 -18.99 -31.62 3.53
C VAL A 497 -19.66 -32.22 4.75
N VAL A 498 -19.77 -31.42 5.83
CA VAL A 498 -20.36 -31.82 7.10
C VAL A 498 -21.69 -31.09 7.30
N LEU A 499 -22.79 -31.82 7.19
CA LEU A 499 -24.14 -31.37 7.50
C LEU A 499 -24.36 -31.54 9.02
N ALA A 500 -23.97 -30.53 9.79
CA ALA A 500 -23.98 -30.56 11.24
C ALA A 500 -25.36 -30.16 11.81
N ARG A 501 -25.85 -30.92 12.79
CA ARG A 501 -27.08 -30.59 13.54
C ARG A 501 -26.87 -29.55 14.64
N SER A 502 -25.62 -29.31 15.02
CA SER A 502 -25.23 -28.33 16.05
C SER A 502 -23.76 -27.96 15.90
N ALA A 503 -23.36 -26.85 16.52
CA ALA A 503 -21.97 -26.40 16.49
C ALA A 503 -21.00 -27.45 17.04
N VAL A 504 -21.35 -28.07 18.18
CA VAL A 504 -20.52 -29.09 18.85
C VAL A 504 -20.33 -30.34 17.98
N GLN A 505 -21.36 -30.77 17.25
CA GLN A 505 -21.21 -31.92 16.35
C GLN A 505 -20.29 -31.56 15.18
N GLY A 506 -20.48 -30.38 14.58
CA GLY A 506 -19.66 -29.92 13.46
C GLY A 506 -18.17 -29.89 13.82
N THR A 507 -17.81 -29.31 14.96
CA THR A 507 -16.42 -29.27 15.43
C THR A 507 -15.86 -30.67 15.70
N THR A 508 -16.65 -31.55 16.33
CA THR A 508 -16.22 -32.93 16.64
C THR A 508 -15.92 -33.72 15.36
N VAL A 509 -16.78 -33.62 14.34
CA VAL A 509 -16.58 -34.30 13.05
C VAL A 509 -15.37 -33.71 12.31
N ALA A 510 -15.18 -32.40 12.37
CA ALA A 510 -14.00 -31.76 11.79
C ALA A 510 -12.69 -32.22 12.47
N ASP A 511 -12.68 -32.34 13.80
CA ASP A 511 -11.55 -32.89 14.56
C ASP A 511 -11.26 -34.35 14.17
N GLU A 512 -12.33 -35.16 14.03
CA GLU A 512 -12.21 -36.56 13.58
C GLU A 512 -11.56 -36.64 12.19
N LEU A 513 -12.07 -35.87 11.22
CA LEU A 513 -11.55 -35.80 9.86
C LEU A 513 -10.09 -35.34 9.81
N ALA A 514 -9.72 -34.32 10.61
CA ALA A 514 -8.35 -33.83 10.69
C ALA A 514 -7.38 -34.89 11.25
N SER A 515 -7.87 -35.78 12.11
CA SER A 515 -7.07 -36.86 12.72
C SER A 515 -6.92 -38.12 11.82
N MET A 516 -7.73 -38.26 10.79
CA MET A 516 -7.78 -39.45 9.93
C MET A 516 -6.75 -39.40 8.79
N PRO A 517 -5.92 -40.45 8.58
CA PRO A 517 -4.87 -40.43 7.55
C PRO A 517 -5.35 -40.15 6.11
N LYS A 518 -6.59 -40.51 5.77
CA LYS A 518 -7.17 -40.30 4.43
C LYS A 518 -7.72 -38.88 4.21
N THR A 519 -8.01 -38.15 5.28
CA THR A 519 -8.68 -36.84 5.23
C THR A 519 -7.92 -35.74 5.96
N THR A 520 -6.72 -36.02 6.45
CA THR A 520 -5.91 -35.05 7.18
C THR A 520 -5.71 -33.74 6.42
N VAL A 521 -5.59 -33.81 5.09
CA VAL A 521 -5.32 -32.69 4.20
C VAL A 521 -6.57 -32.24 3.43
N THR A 522 -7.73 -32.76 3.80
CA THR A 522 -9.00 -32.49 3.13
C THR A 522 -9.65 -31.24 3.72
N PRO A 523 -9.90 -30.18 2.92
CA PRO A 523 -10.70 -29.05 3.38
C PRO A 523 -12.10 -29.49 3.78
N ILE A 524 -12.63 -28.85 4.83
CA ILE A 524 -13.89 -29.22 5.47
C ILE A 524 -14.87 -28.06 5.34
N TYR A 525 -16.02 -28.31 4.73
CA TYR A 525 -17.11 -27.36 4.65
C TYR A 525 -18.26 -27.77 5.57
N ILE A 526 -18.51 -26.99 6.62
CA ILE A 526 -19.54 -27.29 7.63
C ILE A 526 -20.79 -26.45 7.37
N LEU A 527 -21.92 -27.12 7.17
CA LEU A 527 -23.25 -26.53 7.02
C LEU A 527 -24.08 -26.81 8.27
N THR A 528 -24.60 -25.77 8.90
CA THR A 528 -25.49 -25.87 10.08
C THR A 528 -26.61 -24.84 10.00
N THR A 529 -27.63 -24.91 10.85
CA THR A 529 -28.78 -23.98 10.79
C THR A 529 -28.78 -22.95 11.90
N GLY A 530 -29.13 -21.70 11.59
CA GLY A 530 -29.51 -20.70 12.60
C GLY A 530 -28.33 -20.27 13.49
N GLY A 531 -28.58 -20.08 14.79
CA GLY A 531 -27.58 -19.55 15.73
C GLY A 531 -26.32 -20.39 15.89
N ASP A 532 -26.37 -21.68 15.56
CA ASP A 532 -25.19 -22.57 15.59
C ASP A 532 -24.16 -22.22 14.50
N SER A 533 -24.57 -21.59 13.39
CA SER A 533 -23.65 -21.14 12.33
C SER A 533 -22.71 -20.05 12.84
N GLN A 534 -23.24 -19.10 13.61
CA GLN A 534 -22.46 -18.02 14.21
C GLN A 534 -21.51 -18.55 15.28
N ILE A 535 -21.95 -19.54 16.07
CA ILE A 535 -21.09 -20.18 17.08
C ILE A 535 -19.95 -20.96 16.42
N LEU A 536 -20.23 -21.66 15.31
CA LEU A 536 -19.20 -22.36 14.53
C LEU A 536 -18.21 -21.42 13.87
N ALA A 537 -18.69 -20.33 13.26
CA ALA A 537 -17.82 -19.33 12.65
C ALA A 537 -16.83 -18.74 13.68
N VAL A 538 -17.27 -18.51 14.93
CA VAL A 538 -16.38 -18.04 16.01
C VAL A 538 -15.47 -19.16 16.55
N GLY A 539 -15.98 -20.39 16.67
CA GLY A 539 -15.23 -21.51 17.24
C GLY A 539 -14.24 -22.19 16.30
N VAL A 540 -14.41 -22.00 14.99
CA VAL A 540 -13.64 -22.67 13.92
C VAL A 540 -12.93 -21.66 13.02
N GLY A 541 -13.28 -20.37 13.07
CA GLY A 541 -12.73 -19.34 12.17
C GLY A 541 -11.23 -19.07 12.28
N GLU A 542 -10.53 -19.66 13.25
CA GLU A 542 -9.05 -19.64 13.32
C GLU A 542 -8.40 -20.90 12.72
N ARG A 543 -9.19 -21.86 12.20
CA ARG A 543 -8.67 -23.10 11.64
C ARG A 543 -8.56 -23.00 10.13
N ASP A 544 -7.32 -23.02 9.65
CA ASP A 544 -7.05 -23.15 8.22
C ASP A 544 -7.73 -24.41 7.66
N MET A 545 -8.30 -24.30 6.44
CA MET A 545 -8.99 -25.38 5.71
C MET A 545 -10.37 -25.80 6.25
N VAL A 546 -10.99 -25.01 7.14
CA VAL A 546 -12.36 -25.27 7.59
C VAL A 546 -13.24 -24.04 7.43
N GLU A 547 -14.23 -24.12 6.55
CA GLU A 547 -15.21 -23.05 6.36
C GLU A 547 -16.59 -23.46 6.85
N THR A 548 -17.39 -22.47 7.24
CA THR A 548 -18.71 -22.70 7.82
C THR A 548 -19.76 -21.80 7.17
N SER A 549 -20.98 -22.29 6.99
CA SER A 549 -22.09 -21.44 6.54
C SER A 549 -23.45 -21.97 6.99
N ASP A 550 -24.48 -21.12 6.86
CA ASP A 550 -25.84 -21.56 7.13
C ASP A 550 -26.33 -22.55 6.04
N ALA A 551 -26.99 -23.63 6.43
CA ALA A 551 -27.51 -24.64 5.52
C ALA A 551 -28.51 -24.06 4.48
N ALA A 552 -29.15 -22.94 4.79
CA ALA A 552 -30.12 -22.24 3.95
C ALA A 552 -29.50 -21.24 2.97
N VAL A 553 -28.17 -21.06 2.92
CA VAL A 553 -27.53 -20.21 1.91
C VAL A 553 -27.77 -20.75 0.49
N SER A 554 -27.74 -19.85 -0.50
CA SER A 554 -27.98 -20.22 -1.90
C SER A 554 -26.91 -21.18 -2.41
N ASP A 555 -27.26 -21.99 -3.41
CA ASP A 555 -26.33 -22.92 -4.05
C ASP A 555 -25.11 -22.20 -4.66
N SER A 556 -25.30 -20.97 -5.16
CA SER A 556 -24.20 -20.11 -5.62
C SER A 556 -23.25 -19.70 -4.48
N ALA A 557 -23.78 -19.43 -3.28
CA ALA A 557 -22.97 -19.09 -2.12
C ALA A 557 -22.19 -20.32 -1.62
N LYS A 558 -22.81 -21.50 -1.65
CA LYS A 558 -22.12 -22.77 -1.33
C LYS A 558 -20.96 -23.03 -2.29
N LEU A 559 -21.16 -22.77 -3.59
CA LEU A 559 -20.09 -22.88 -4.58
C LEU A 559 -18.97 -21.89 -4.32
N GLY A 560 -19.27 -20.63 -4.03
CA GLY A 560 -18.26 -19.62 -3.69
C GLY A 560 -17.39 -20.07 -2.51
N VAL A 561 -18.00 -20.56 -1.42
CA VAL A 561 -17.24 -21.07 -0.26
C VAL A 561 -16.39 -22.29 -0.61
N ILE A 562 -16.90 -23.19 -1.46
CA ILE A 562 -16.14 -24.35 -1.92
C ILE A 562 -14.96 -23.92 -2.80
N GLU A 563 -15.17 -22.97 -3.70
CA GLU A 563 -14.12 -22.39 -4.55
C GLU A 563 -13.04 -21.72 -3.69
N ASP A 564 -13.42 -20.91 -2.70
CA ASP A 564 -12.51 -20.26 -1.76
C ASP A 564 -11.72 -21.27 -0.91
N LEU A 565 -12.32 -22.41 -0.52
CA LEU A 565 -11.65 -23.49 0.21
C LEU A 565 -10.60 -24.25 -0.61
N ILE A 566 -10.62 -24.13 -1.95
CA ILE A 566 -9.84 -24.97 -2.87
C ILE A 566 -8.90 -24.15 -3.75
N ALA A 567 -9.19 -22.85 -3.92
CA ALA A 567 -8.30 -21.87 -4.52
C ALA A 567 -6.98 -21.81 -3.76
#